data_AF-A0A168LMN6-F1
#
_entry.id   AF-A0A168LMN6-F1
#
_cell.length_a   1.000
_cell.length_b   1.000
_cell.length_c   1.000
_cell.angle_alpha   90.00
_cell.angle_beta   90.00
_cell.angle_gamma   90.00
#
_symmetry.space_group_name_H-M   'P 1'
#
loop_
_entity.id
_entity.type
_entity.pdbx_description
1 polymer ?
#
loop_
_entity_poly.entity_id
_entity_poly.type
_entity_poly.pdbx_seq_one_letter_code
_entity_poly.pdbx_strand_id
1 'polypeptide(L)'
;RWTLEEDELLRQAVQLHGPHKWSLIASHVPNRTPMQCSTRWLGALNPNIHKGRWTENEDAILRYSVLEYASVTDSEGRVQPIPWNKIAERIPNRTGIQCQARWTEALDPYVRKGKWGLEEDALLRMGVSDFGRCWIRIAETIPGRTQRQCRTRW
;
A
#
# COMPACT_ATOMS: atom_id res chain seq x y z
N ARG A 1 -8.97 2.92 -15.02
CA ARG A 1 -7.70 3.66 -14.76
C ARG A 1 -8.00 5.16 -14.85
N TRP A 2 -7.38 6.00 -14.02
CA TRP A 2 -7.52 7.46 -14.08
C TRP A 2 -6.55 8.06 -15.10
N THR A 3 -7.00 8.98 -15.93
CA THR A 3 -6.17 9.76 -16.86
C THR A 3 -5.65 11.05 -16.20
N LEU A 4 -4.66 11.69 -16.82
CA LEU A 4 -4.16 12.99 -16.34
C LEU A 4 -5.23 14.09 -16.43
N GLU A 5 -6.07 14.04 -17.47
CA GLU A 5 -7.19 14.95 -17.66
C GLU A 5 -8.25 14.77 -16.57
N GLU A 6 -8.65 13.52 -16.28
CA GLU A 6 -9.59 13.23 -15.19
C GLU A 6 -9.05 13.66 -13.83
N ASP A 7 -7.76 13.45 -13.57
CA ASP A 7 -7.10 13.92 -12.35
C ASP A 7 -7.13 15.44 -12.25
N GLU A 8 -6.96 16.14 -13.37
CA GLU A 8 -6.96 17.61 -13.40
C GLU A 8 -8.36 18.19 -13.20
N LEU A 9 -9.37 17.63 -13.86
CA LEU A 9 -10.77 17.97 -13.62
C LEU A 9 -11.14 17.76 -12.14
N LEU A 10 -10.69 16.65 -11.55
CA LEU A 10 -10.92 16.37 -10.14
C LEU A 10 -10.24 17.38 -9.21
N ARG A 11 -8.99 17.80 -9.50
CA ARG A 11 -8.30 18.85 -8.74
C ARG A 11 -9.05 20.17 -8.79
N GLN A 12 -9.44 20.61 -9.99
CA GLN A 12 -10.16 21.86 -10.18
C GLN A 12 -11.51 21.86 -9.47
N ALA A 13 -12.27 20.76 -9.60
CA ALA A 13 -13.56 20.62 -8.93
C ALA A 13 -13.43 20.62 -7.39
N VAL A 14 -12.40 19.97 -6.83
CA VAL A 14 -12.14 20.00 -5.39
C VAL A 14 -11.67 21.39 -4.93
N GLN A 15 -10.85 22.08 -5.72
CA GLN A 15 -10.44 23.46 -5.43
C GLN A 15 -11.66 24.40 -5.40
N LEU A 16 -12.62 24.22 -6.30
CA LEU A 16 -13.83 25.03 -6.40
C LEU A 16 -14.84 24.74 -5.27
N HIS A 17 -15.07 23.46 -4.94
CA HIS A 17 -16.20 23.06 -4.08
C HIS A 17 -15.79 22.57 -2.68
N GLY A 18 -14.50 22.33 -2.45
CA GLY A 18 -13.96 21.70 -1.24
C GLY A 18 -14.10 20.17 -1.23
N PRO A 19 -13.25 19.43 -0.48
CA PRO A 19 -13.10 17.97 -0.57
C PRO A 19 -14.17 17.17 0.19
N HIS A 20 -15.42 17.62 0.15
CA HIS A 20 -16.54 17.00 0.88
C HIS A 20 -17.82 16.87 0.04
N LYS A 21 -17.97 17.67 -1.03
CA LYS A 21 -19.17 17.70 -1.87
C LYS A 21 -19.04 16.74 -3.05
N TRP A 22 -18.80 15.45 -2.78
CA TRP A 22 -18.43 14.47 -3.81
C TRP A 22 -19.46 14.30 -4.94
N SER A 23 -20.75 14.44 -4.62
CA SER A 23 -21.82 14.42 -5.62
C SER A 23 -21.68 15.58 -6.62
N LEU A 24 -21.33 16.77 -6.14
CA LEU A 24 -21.11 17.94 -6.97
C LEU A 24 -19.76 17.85 -7.69
N ILE A 25 -18.71 17.39 -7.03
CA ILE A 25 -17.39 17.18 -7.66
C ILE A 25 -17.50 16.20 -8.84
N ALA A 26 -18.25 15.12 -8.69
CA ALA A 26 -18.42 14.11 -9.74
C ALA A 26 -19.09 14.66 -11.00
N SER A 27 -19.93 15.71 -10.93
CA SER A 27 -20.53 16.32 -12.12
C SER A 27 -19.51 17.01 -13.03
N HIS A 28 -18.32 17.32 -12.50
CA HIS A 28 -17.20 17.91 -13.26
C HIS A 28 -16.24 16.87 -13.83
N VAL A 29 -16.38 15.58 -13.48
CA VAL A 29 -15.49 14.50 -13.94
C VAL A 29 -16.33 13.46 -14.69
N PRO A 30 -16.44 13.57 -16.03
CA PRO A 30 -17.30 12.68 -16.82
C PRO A 30 -17.01 11.19 -16.55
N ASN A 31 -18.07 10.39 -16.49
CA ASN A 31 -18.01 8.94 -16.26
C ASN A 31 -17.42 8.51 -14.90
N ARG A 32 -17.27 9.43 -13.93
CA ARG A 32 -16.84 9.11 -12.57
C ARG A 32 -17.96 9.28 -11.56
N THR A 33 -18.06 8.33 -10.63
CA THR A 33 -19.01 8.40 -9.53
C THR A 33 -18.42 9.20 -8.36
N PRO A 34 -19.27 9.73 -7.46
CA PRO A 34 -18.81 10.42 -6.24
C PRO A 34 -17.82 9.59 -5.42
N MET A 35 -18.09 8.28 -5.29
CA MET A 35 -17.23 7.33 -4.58
C MET A 35 -15.87 7.16 -5.27
N GLN A 36 -15.84 7.12 -6.60
CA GLN A 36 -14.57 7.04 -7.34
C GLN A 36 -13.74 8.32 -7.17
N CYS A 37 -14.38 9.49 -7.26
CA CYS A 37 -13.72 10.77 -7.04
C CYS A 37 -13.14 10.89 -5.63
N SER A 38 -13.91 10.56 -4.60
CA SER A 38 -13.44 10.60 -3.20
C SER A 38 -12.27 9.64 -2.97
N THR A 39 -12.38 8.41 -3.47
CA THR A 39 -11.32 7.38 -3.37
C THR A 39 -10.04 7.85 -4.06
N ARG A 40 -10.15 8.43 -5.27
CA ARG A 40 -9.01 8.95 -6.02
C ARG A 40 -8.34 10.12 -5.29
N TRP A 41 -9.14 11.04 -4.77
CA TRP A 41 -8.64 12.19 -4.03
C TRP A 41 -7.90 11.77 -2.77
N LEU A 42 -8.58 11.03 -1.89
CA LEU A 42 -8.07 10.62 -0.58
C LEU A 42 -6.90 9.63 -0.68
N GLY A 43 -6.83 8.85 -1.77
CA GLY A 43 -5.78 7.86 -1.97
C GLY A 43 -4.54 8.37 -2.70
N ALA A 44 -4.63 9.43 -3.52
CA ALA A 44 -3.53 9.79 -4.41
C ALA A 44 -3.36 11.29 -4.74
N LEU A 45 -4.44 12.07 -4.87
CA LEU A 45 -4.38 13.45 -5.34
C LEU A 45 -4.33 14.50 -4.23
N ASN A 46 -4.85 14.19 -3.05
CA ASN A 46 -4.83 15.11 -1.91
C ASN A 46 -3.38 15.55 -1.61
N PRO A 47 -3.06 16.85 -1.66
CA PRO A 47 -1.69 17.34 -1.44
C PRO A 47 -1.16 17.06 -0.04
N ASN A 48 -2.04 16.80 0.93
CA ASN A 48 -1.63 16.43 2.28
C ASN A 48 -1.09 15.00 2.35
N ILE A 49 -1.20 14.17 1.31
CA ILE A 49 -0.63 12.81 1.33
C ILE A 49 0.90 12.87 1.24
N HIS A 50 1.57 12.36 2.26
CA HIS A 50 3.02 12.31 2.33
C HIS A 50 3.60 11.18 1.47
N LYS A 51 4.35 11.54 0.44
CA LYS A 51 5.03 10.60 -0.48
C LYS A 51 6.50 10.33 -0.11
N GLY A 52 6.99 10.93 0.98
CA GLY A 52 8.38 10.89 1.41
C GLY A 52 8.75 9.68 2.27
N ARG A 53 9.98 9.74 2.81
CA ARG A 53 10.54 8.72 3.72
C ARG A 53 9.66 8.53 4.96
N TRP A 54 9.65 7.31 5.48
CA TRP A 54 9.05 7.00 6.77
C TRP A 54 9.99 7.41 7.89
N THR A 55 9.44 8.04 8.91
CA THR A 55 10.13 8.38 10.15
C THR A 55 10.03 7.23 11.15
N GLU A 56 10.93 7.19 12.12
CA GLU A 56 10.89 6.15 13.17
C GLU A 56 9.61 6.23 14.01
N ASN A 57 9.05 7.42 14.22
CA ASN A 57 7.78 7.57 14.92
C ASN A 57 6.60 6.97 14.13
N GLU A 58 6.54 7.21 12.81
CA GLU A 58 5.54 6.58 11.95
C GLU A 58 5.69 5.05 11.95
N ASP A 59 6.92 4.54 11.88
CA ASP A 59 7.19 3.10 11.95
C ASP A 59 6.80 2.50 13.30
N ALA A 60 7.04 3.20 14.42
CA ALA A 60 6.63 2.76 15.74
C ALA A 60 5.10 2.66 15.87
N ILE A 61 4.36 3.67 15.41
CA ILE A 61 2.88 3.66 15.40
C ILE A 61 2.36 2.51 14.52
N LEU A 62 2.96 2.32 13.33
CA LEU A 62 2.59 1.25 12.41
C LEU A 62 2.82 -0.14 13.04
N ARG A 63 3.97 -0.37 13.67
CA ARG A 63 4.28 -1.63 14.37
C ARG A 63 3.28 -1.90 15.48
N TYR A 64 3.05 -0.93 16.37
CA TYR A 64 2.13 -1.08 17.48
C TYR A 64 0.71 -1.41 16.99
N SER A 65 0.22 -0.66 16.00
CA SER A 65 -1.13 -0.86 15.47
C SER A 65 -1.29 -2.20 14.77
N VAL A 66 -0.27 -2.67 14.03
CA VAL A 66 -0.33 -3.99 13.40
C VAL A 66 -0.40 -5.10 14.45
N LEU A 67 0.40 -5.02 15.52
CA LEU A 67 0.38 -6.01 16.60
C LEU A 67 -0.96 -6.03 17.34
N GLU A 68 -1.58 -4.86 17.54
CA GLU A 68 -2.92 -4.73 18.12
C GLU A 68 -3.97 -5.44 17.28
N TYR A 69 -3.94 -5.28 15.95
CA TYR A 69 -4.93 -5.92 15.06
C TYR A 69 -4.62 -7.37 14.73
N ALA A 70 -3.37 -7.79 14.75
CA ALA A 70 -2.96 -9.16 14.41
C ALA A 70 -3.48 -10.21 15.41
N SER A 71 -3.81 -9.78 16.64
CA SER A 71 -4.38 -10.64 17.68
C SER A 71 -5.92 -10.68 17.68
N VAL A 72 -6.57 -9.86 16.84
CA VAL A 72 -8.03 -9.78 16.79
C VAL A 72 -8.61 -10.98 16.03
N THR A 73 -9.47 -11.73 16.71
CA THR A 73 -10.24 -12.83 16.13
C THR A 73 -11.74 -12.53 16.13
N ASP A 74 -12.48 -13.11 15.19
CA ASP A 74 -13.95 -13.11 15.26
C ASP A 74 -14.48 -14.08 16.33
N SER A 75 -15.82 -14.18 16.42
CA SER A 75 -16.52 -15.11 17.32
C SER A 75 -16.21 -16.58 17.05
N GLU A 76 -15.67 -16.90 15.87
CA GLU A 76 -15.27 -18.26 15.47
C GLU A 76 -13.77 -18.51 15.68
N GLY A 77 -13.03 -17.54 16.25
CA GLY A 77 -11.60 -17.64 16.51
C GLY A 77 -10.72 -17.41 15.27
N ARG A 78 -11.27 -16.89 14.16
CA ARG A 78 -10.49 -16.62 12.95
C ARG A 78 -9.82 -15.26 13.03
N VAL A 79 -8.51 -15.24 12.77
CA VAL A 79 -7.73 -14.01 12.67
C VAL A 79 -8.31 -13.11 11.58
N GLN A 80 -8.57 -11.86 11.95
CA GLN A 80 -9.15 -10.90 11.03
C GLN A 80 -8.07 -10.22 10.15
N PRO A 81 -8.41 -9.83 8.91
CA PRO A 81 -7.51 -9.04 8.08
C PRO A 81 -7.14 -7.72 8.75
N ILE A 82 -5.87 -7.33 8.63
CA ILE A 82 -5.39 -6.05 9.19
C ILE A 82 -6.12 -4.88 8.52
N PRO A 83 -6.82 -4.01 9.27
CA PRO A 83 -7.58 -2.90 8.71
C PRO A 83 -6.67 -1.70 8.43
N TRP A 84 -5.91 -1.74 7.33
CA TRP A 84 -4.89 -0.72 7.01
C TRP A 84 -5.40 0.73 6.99
N ASN A 85 -6.64 0.96 6.53
CA ASN A 85 -7.22 2.30 6.54
C ASN A 85 -7.43 2.83 7.97
N LYS A 86 -7.77 1.96 8.93
CA LYS A 86 -7.88 2.32 10.36
C LYS A 86 -6.53 2.60 10.99
N ILE A 87 -5.50 1.86 10.60
CA ILE A 87 -4.12 2.16 11.02
C ILE A 87 -3.67 3.51 10.49
N ALA A 88 -3.97 3.81 9.23
CA ALA A 88 -3.60 5.08 8.59
C ALA A 88 -4.25 6.30 9.28
N GLU A 89 -5.43 6.18 9.90
CA GLU A 89 -6.03 7.24 10.71
C GLU A 89 -5.14 7.68 11.88
N ARG A 90 -4.22 6.81 12.35
CA ARG A 90 -3.26 7.10 13.45
C ARG A 90 -1.92 7.64 12.96
N ILE A 91 -1.66 7.62 11.65
CA ILE A 91 -0.39 8.06 11.05
C ILE A 91 -0.70 9.22 10.11
N PRO A 92 -0.56 10.47 10.58
CA PRO A 92 -0.94 11.65 9.81
C PRO A 92 -0.36 11.61 8.40
N ASN A 93 -1.19 11.96 7.42
CA ASN A 93 -0.78 12.11 6.02
C ASN A 93 -0.35 10.81 5.32
N ARG A 94 -0.48 9.63 5.95
CA ARG A 94 -0.29 8.34 5.29
C ARG A 94 -1.63 7.71 4.93
N THR A 95 -1.61 6.89 3.88
CA THR A 95 -2.76 6.09 3.43
C THR A 95 -2.62 4.64 3.87
N GLY A 96 -3.73 3.90 3.90
CA GLY A 96 -3.71 2.47 4.23
C GLY A 96 -2.79 1.67 3.30
N ILE A 97 -2.79 1.97 2.01
CA ILE A 97 -1.91 1.33 1.02
C ILE A 97 -0.43 1.58 1.36
N GLN A 98 -0.08 2.79 1.77
CA GLN A 98 1.29 3.09 2.19
C GLN A 98 1.68 2.34 3.45
N CYS A 99 0.77 2.23 4.43
CA CYS A 99 1.00 1.46 5.66
C CYS A 99 1.22 -0.03 5.35
N GLN A 100 0.38 -0.62 4.51
CA GLN A 100 0.50 -2.00 4.07
C GLN A 100 1.84 -2.25 3.35
N ALA A 101 2.20 -1.39 2.39
CA ALA A 101 3.45 -1.49 1.66
C ALA A 101 4.65 -1.35 2.61
N ARG A 102 4.61 -0.37 3.54
CA ARG A 102 5.68 -0.17 4.52
C ARG A 102 5.87 -1.40 5.41
N TRP A 103 4.77 -1.99 5.89
CA TRP A 103 4.84 -3.20 6.71
C TRP A 103 5.45 -4.36 5.92
N THR A 104 4.79 -4.75 4.83
CA THR A 104 5.12 -5.95 4.05
C THR A 104 6.48 -5.87 3.34
N GLU A 105 7.00 -4.67 3.07
CA GLU A 105 8.30 -4.50 2.40
C GLU A 105 9.46 -4.23 3.35
N ALA A 106 9.22 -3.80 4.60
CA ALA A 106 10.30 -3.27 5.45
C ALA A 106 10.19 -3.52 6.96
N LEU A 107 9.00 -3.54 7.55
CA LEU A 107 8.84 -3.60 9.01
C LEU A 107 8.50 -4.98 9.54
N ASP A 108 7.83 -5.80 8.71
CA ASP A 108 7.48 -7.17 9.04
C ASP A 108 8.76 -7.93 9.48
N PRO A 109 8.78 -8.52 10.69
CA PRO A 109 9.93 -9.27 11.20
C PRO A 109 10.38 -10.42 10.30
N TYR A 110 9.49 -10.96 9.47
CA TYR A 110 9.83 -12.04 8.53
C TYR A 110 10.64 -11.54 7.33
N VAL A 111 10.64 -10.23 7.05
CA VAL A 111 11.38 -9.66 5.92
C VAL A 111 12.88 -9.64 6.22
N ARG A 112 13.64 -10.42 5.45
CA ARG A 112 15.10 -10.48 5.50
C ARG A 112 15.72 -9.26 4.83
N LYS A 113 16.59 -8.58 5.58
CA LYS A 113 17.35 -7.41 5.14
C LYS A 113 18.79 -7.79 4.85
N GLY A 114 19.45 -7.02 3.97
CA GLY A 114 20.87 -7.19 3.67
C GLY A 114 21.17 -8.06 2.45
N LYS A 115 22.43 -8.53 2.39
CA LYS A 115 23.03 -9.21 1.21
C LYS A 115 22.28 -10.48 0.84
N TRP A 116 22.28 -10.80 -0.45
CA TRP A 116 21.76 -12.06 -0.96
C TRP A 116 22.79 -13.18 -0.80
N GLY A 117 22.34 -14.33 -0.33
CA GLY A 117 23.12 -15.56 -0.30
C GLY A 117 23.08 -16.30 -1.63
N LEU A 118 24.05 -17.19 -1.84
CA LEU A 118 24.12 -18.01 -3.06
C LEU A 118 22.91 -18.94 -3.23
N GLU A 119 22.36 -19.44 -2.11
CA GLU A 119 21.14 -20.24 -2.10
C GLU A 119 19.92 -19.41 -2.53
N GLU A 120 19.77 -18.19 -2.02
CA GLU A 120 18.70 -17.28 -2.42
C GLU A 120 18.80 -16.93 -3.92
N ASP A 121 20.01 -16.70 -4.44
CA ASP A 121 20.24 -16.46 -5.87
C ASP A 121 19.96 -17.70 -6.74
N ALA A 122 20.18 -18.91 -6.21
CA ALA A 122 19.81 -20.15 -6.89
C ALA A 122 18.29 -20.31 -6.96
N LEU A 123 17.59 -20.08 -5.85
CA LEU A 123 16.13 -20.10 -5.78
C LEU A 123 15.51 -19.02 -6.69
N LEU A 124 16.10 -17.83 -6.76
CA LEU A 124 15.66 -16.76 -7.67
C LEU A 124 15.77 -17.20 -9.14
N ARG A 125 16.90 -17.79 -9.53
CA ARG A 125 17.10 -18.32 -10.90
C ARG A 125 16.11 -19.43 -11.23
N MET A 126 15.90 -20.37 -10.32
CA MET A 126 14.90 -21.44 -10.49
C MET A 126 13.50 -20.86 -10.61
N GLY A 127 13.10 -19.95 -9.72
CA GLY A 127 11.79 -19.32 -9.77
C GLY A 127 11.54 -18.53 -11.06
N VAL A 128 12.56 -17.85 -11.62
CA VAL A 128 12.43 -17.17 -12.92
C VAL A 128 12.28 -18.17 -14.07
N SER A 129 12.97 -19.32 -14.01
CA SER A 129 12.80 -20.41 -14.98
C SER A 129 11.39 -20.98 -14.94
N ASP A 130 10.85 -21.22 -13.75
CA ASP A 130 9.57 -21.91 -13.56
C ASP A 130 8.35 -20.99 -13.74
N PHE A 131 8.46 -19.72 -13.31
CA PHE A 131 7.33 -18.79 -13.24
C PHE A 131 7.51 -17.52 -14.09
N GLY A 132 8.60 -17.39 -14.84
CA GLY A 132 8.93 -16.16 -15.57
C GLY A 132 9.12 -14.97 -14.63
N ARG A 133 8.58 -13.80 -14.98
CA ARG A 133 8.69 -12.58 -14.14
C ARG A 133 7.52 -12.43 -13.14
N CYS A 134 6.99 -13.55 -12.64
CA CYS A 134 5.95 -13.55 -11.62
C CYS A 134 6.56 -13.40 -10.22
N TRP A 135 6.97 -12.17 -9.87
CA TRP A 135 7.74 -11.89 -8.65
C TRP A 135 7.04 -12.26 -7.34
N ILE A 136 5.70 -12.27 -7.33
CA ILE A 136 4.91 -12.72 -6.17
C ILE A 136 5.19 -14.20 -5.91
N ARG A 137 5.02 -15.06 -6.92
CA ARG A 137 5.26 -16.50 -6.81
C ARG A 137 6.73 -16.82 -6.53
N ILE A 138 7.65 -16.06 -7.12
CA ILE A 138 9.08 -16.23 -6.85
C ILE A 138 9.39 -15.92 -5.38
N ALA A 139 8.87 -14.81 -4.84
CA ALA A 139 9.12 -14.43 -3.46
C ALA A 139 8.60 -15.47 -2.45
N GLU A 140 7.50 -16.15 -2.76
CA GLU A 140 6.98 -17.27 -1.95
C GLU A 140 7.97 -18.44 -1.84
N THR A 141 8.87 -18.61 -2.82
CA THR A 141 9.90 -19.66 -2.80
C THR A 141 11.18 -19.27 -2.08
N ILE A 142 11.37 -17.99 -1.73
CA ILE A 142 12.60 -17.48 -1.10
C ILE A 142 12.25 -16.93 0.29
N PRO A 143 12.43 -17.73 1.35
CA PRO A 143 12.02 -17.37 2.71
C PRO A 143 12.46 -15.97 3.13
N GLY A 144 11.50 -15.13 3.47
CA GLY A 144 11.71 -13.77 3.94
C GLY A 144 12.16 -12.74 2.88
N ARG A 145 12.25 -13.09 1.59
CA ARG A 145 12.44 -12.10 0.51
C ARG A 145 11.10 -11.66 -0.06
N THR A 146 11.01 -10.38 -0.38
CA THR A 146 9.80 -9.79 -0.97
C THR A 146 9.87 -9.79 -2.49
N GLN A 147 8.72 -9.69 -3.15
CA GLN A 147 8.64 -9.55 -4.62
C GLN A 147 9.48 -8.37 -5.13
N ARG A 148 9.57 -7.28 -4.35
CA ARG A 148 10.35 -6.10 -4.70
C ARG A 148 11.84 -6.40 -4.63
N GLN A 149 12.29 -7.13 -3.61
CA GLN A 149 13.68 -7.55 -3.49
C GLN A 149 14.06 -8.49 -4.64
N CYS A 150 13.23 -9.50 -4.96
CA CYS A 150 13.46 -10.43 -6.06
C CYS A 150 13.60 -9.70 -7.41
N ARG A 151 12.65 -8.81 -7.72
CA ARG A 151 12.69 -7.98 -8.94
C ARG A 151 13.91 -7.08 -9.02
N THR A 152 14.39 -6.58 -7.88
CA THR A 152 15.55 -5.67 -7.84
C THR A 152 16.87 -6.44 -7.96
N ARG A 153 16.89 -7.70 -7.53
CA ARG A 153 18.08 -8.57 -7.58
C ARG A 153 18.33 -9.15 -8.97
N TRP A 154 17.26 -9.54 -9.67
CA TRP A 154 17.30 -10.08 -11.04
C TRP A 154 17.66 -9.01 -12.08
#